data_AF-A0A6G1J872-F1
#
_entry.id   AF-A0A6G1J872-F1
#
_cell.length_a   1.000
_cell.length_b   1.000
_cell.length_c   1.000
_cell.angle_alpha   90.00
_cell.angle_beta   90.00
_cell.angle_gamma   90.00
#
_symmetry.space_group_name_H-M   'P 1'
#
loop_
_entity.id
_entity.type
_entity.pdbx_description
1 polymer ?
#
loop_
_entity_poly.entity_id
_entity_poly.type
_entity_poly.pdbx_seq_one_letter_code
_entity_poly.pdbx_strand_id
1 'polypeptide(L)'
;LGTEVATVRVGIQPNHVDFTVHRNLLARSPYFAEALQTTQLPYIPIGARKISAFATYQQWLYSGRLHTMPSTKEAPAADRSPHQTEWLNLKDIYVLGEFFADDEFRDRIIDTMLEWFRTTPADDRCILLETASEVYHNVRSSSPLRRLVSDVVAWHFNDTQIQEMALKHTTHQLPVDFLADTLGKLSSRFQGPGVTPFTDKPRSPVITSRGNCNYHCHGEKDCYKKE
;
A
#
# COMPACT_ATOMS: atom_id res chain seq x y z
N LEU A 1 10.31 26.76 -18.67
CA LEU A 1 9.58 26.34 -17.46
C LEU A 1 10.61 25.83 -16.47
N GLY A 2 10.73 26.50 -15.33
CA GLY A 2 11.95 26.60 -14.53
C GLY A 2 12.49 25.29 -13.97
N THR A 3 13.82 25.15 -14.06
CA THR A 3 14.68 24.06 -13.54
C THR A 3 14.82 24.09 -12.01
N GLU A 4 13.83 24.61 -11.29
CA GLU A 4 13.96 24.78 -9.84
C GLU A 4 13.79 23.43 -9.13
N VAL A 5 14.78 23.11 -8.30
CA VAL A 5 14.82 21.89 -7.50
C VAL A 5 14.66 22.23 -6.02
N ALA A 6 14.14 21.27 -5.26
CA ALA A 6 14.12 21.30 -3.81
C ALA A 6 14.81 20.05 -3.26
N THR A 7 15.41 20.20 -2.08
CA THR A 7 16.01 19.08 -1.34
C THR A 7 14.98 18.52 -0.36
N VAL A 8 14.76 17.21 -0.41
CA VAL A 8 13.89 16.47 0.50
C VAL A 8 14.74 15.54 1.35
N ARG A 9 14.68 15.68 2.67
CA ARG A 9 15.48 14.91 3.63
C ARG A 9 14.66 13.80 4.25
N VAL A 10 15.11 12.56 4.11
CA VAL A 10 14.41 11.36 4.58
C VAL A 10 15.30 10.56 5.53
N GLY A 11 14.72 10.05 6.61
CA GLY A 11 15.44 9.32 7.66
C GLY A 11 15.81 10.21 8.85
N ILE A 12 16.34 9.56 9.88
CA ILE A 12 16.81 10.22 11.10
C ILE A 12 18.34 10.33 11.09
N GLN A 13 18.87 11.35 11.75
CA GLN A 13 20.32 11.45 11.93
C GLN A 13 20.87 10.24 12.71
N PRO A 14 22.10 9.80 12.40
CA PRO A 14 22.99 10.30 11.34
C PRO A 14 22.69 9.74 9.94
N ASN A 15 21.79 8.77 9.81
CA ASN A 15 21.57 7.99 8.58
C ASN A 15 20.50 8.56 7.64
N HIS A 16 20.35 9.89 7.57
CA HIS A 16 19.41 10.51 6.66
C HIS A 16 19.99 10.59 5.25
N VAL A 17 19.11 10.68 4.25
CA VAL A 17 19.47 10.88 2.84
C VAL A 17 18.71 12.06 2.28
N ASP A 18 19.43 12.88 1.52
CA ASP A 18 18.88 14.04 0.83
C ASP A 18 18.62 13.69 -0.64
N PHE A 19 17.39 13.96 -1.08
CA PHE A 19 16.93 13.75 -2.44
C PHE A 19 16.68 15.10 -3.11
N THR A 20 17.25 15.30 -4.30
CA THR A 20 16.99 16.49 -5.11
C THR A 20 15.88 16.19 -6.12
N VAL A 21 14.79 16.96 -6.07
CA VAL A 21 13.61 16.76 -6.93
C VAL A 21 13.12 18.09 -7.49
N HIS A 22 12.63 18.12 -8.72
CA HIS A 22 12.05 19.34 -9.29
C HIS A 22 10.79 19.76 -8.52
N ARG A 23 10.69 21.06 -8.22
CA ARG A 23 9.60 21.64 -7.42
C ARG A 23 8.23 21.41 -8.05
N ASN A 24 8.13 21.50 -9.38
CA ASN A 24 6.88 21.27 -10.10
C ASN A 24 6.37 19.82 -9.97
N LEU A 25 7.27 18.84 -9.90
CA LEU A 25 6.91 17.44 -9.69
C LEU A 25 6.44 17.22 -8.25
N LEU A 26 7.17 17.75 -7.26
CA LEU A 26 6.78 17.69 -5.85
C LEU A 26 5.41 18.34 -5.63
N ALA A 27 5.15 19.51 -6.22
CA ALA A 27 3.91 20.26 -6.06
C ALA A 27 2.64 19.54 -6.56
N ARG A 28 2.76 18.38 -7.23
CA ARG A 28 1.61 17.51 -7.56
C ARG A 28 0.96 16.94 -6.30
N SER A 29 1.73 16.72 -5.24
CA SER A 29 1.22 16.28 -3.94
C SER A 29 0.77 17.49 -3.11
N PRO A 30 -0.41 17.43 -2.46
CA PRO A 30 -0.87 18.50 -1.56
C PRO A 30 0.11 18.80 -0.42
N TYR A 31 0.68 17.75 0.18
CA TYR A 31 1.69 17.88 1.24
C TYR A 31 2.89 18.71 0.78
N PHE A 32 3.44 18.37 -0.38
CA PHE A 32 4.61 19.08 -0.91
C PHE A 32 4.27 20.46 -1.45
N ALA A 33 3.09 20.66 -2.04
CA ALA A 33 2.62 21.98 -2.46
C ALA A 33 2.57 22.96 -1.28
N GLU A 34 2.12 22.50 -0.11
CA GLU A 34 2.16 23.27 1.14
C GLU A 34 3.61 23.42 1.66
N ALA A 35 4.35 22.32 1.78
CA ALA A 35 5.71 22.34 2.32
C ALA A 35 6.66 23.26 1.53
N LEU A 36 6.52 23.32 0.20
CA LEU A 36 7.32 24.20 -0.67
C LEU A 36 7.08 25.69 -0.42
N GLN A 37 5.97 26.06 0.22
CA GLN A 37 5.61 27.44 0.58
C GLN A 37 5.95 27.77 2.03
N THR A 38 5.79 26.80 2.93
CA THR A 38 5.89 27.03 4.39
C THR A 38 7.26 26.71 4.98
N THR A 39 8.06 25.87 4.30
CA THR A 39 9.36 25.44 4.83
C THR A 39 10.38 26.58 4.81
N GLN A 40 10.93 26.89 5.99
CA GLN A 40 12.01 27.88 6.16
C GLN A 40 13.42 27.24 6.14
N LEU A 41 13.49 25.91 6.19
CA LEU A 41 14.73 25.16 6.13
C LEU A 41 15.24 25.05 4.68
N PRO A 42 16.54 24.82 4.47
CA PRO A 42 17.08 24.58 3.12
C PRO A 42 16.63 23.24 2.52
N TYR A 43 15.89 22.42 3.26
CA TYR A 43 15.33 21.14 2.84
C TYR A 43 13.96 20.88 3.47
N ILE A 44 13.16 20.03 2.85
CA ILE A 44 11.86 19.57 3.38
C ILE A 44 12.09 18.29 4.20
N PRO A 45 11.84 18.30 5.53
CA PRO A 45 12.04 17.11 6.36
C PRO A 45 10.85 16.14 6.29
N ILE A 46 11.13 14.87 6.00
CA ILE A 46 10.12 13.79 5.97
C ILE A 46 10.11 12.96 7.28
N GLY A 47 11.18 13.04 8.08
CA GLY A 47 11.30 12.32 9.35
C GLY A 47 11.72 10.85 9.19
N ALA A 48 11.33 10.00 10.14
CA ALA A 48 11.78 8.61 10.28
C ALA A 48 11.20 7.61 9.25
N ARG A 49 10.80 8.08 8.06
CA ARG A 49 10.27 7.22 7.00
C ARG A 49 11.40 6.47 6.29
N LYS A 50 11.03 5.36 5.64
CA LYS A 50 11.97 4.51 4.90
C LYS A 50 12.52 5.26 3.69
N ILE A 51 13.85 5.31 3.59
CA ILE A 51 14.58 5.96 2.48
C ILE A 51 14.24 5.29 1.14
N SER A 52 14.16 3.96 1.12
CA SER A 52 13.78 3.19 -0.08
C SER A 52 12.38 3.54 -0.58
N ALA A 53 11.41 3.75 0.32
CA ALA A 53 10.06 4.13 -0.06
C ALA A 53 10.03 5.51 -0.74
N PHE A 54 10.82 6.46 -0.25
CA PHE A 54 10.93 7.76 -0.90
C PHE A 54 11.68 7.69 -2.23
N ALA A 55 12.70 6.83 -2.36
CA ALA A 55 13.38 6.61 -3.63
C ALA A 55 12.40 6.10 -4.71
N THR A 56 11.49 5.18 -4.36
CA THR A 56 10.41 4.76 -5.28
C THR A 56 9.45 5.90 -5.59
N TYR A 57 9.09 6.74 -4.60
CA TYR A 57 8.26 7.92 -4.86
C TYR A 57 8.92 8.91 -5.81
N GLN A 58 10.22 9.17 -5.65
CA GLN A 58 10.97 10.02 -6.58
C GLN A 58 10.91 9.44 -8.00
N GLN A 59 11.13 8.14 -8.18
CA GLN A 59 11.02 7.51 -9.49
C GLN A 59 9.61 7.64 -10.08
N TRP A 60 8.56 7.48 -9.27
CA TRP A 60 7.19 7.74 -9.67
C TRP A 60 7.00 9.17 -10.17
N LEU A 61 7.49 10.18 -9.44
CA LEU A 61 7.36 11.58 -9.81
C LEU A 61 7.92 11.88 -11.21
N TYR A 62 9.03 11.23 -11.57
CA TYR A 62 9.69 11.44 -12.87
C TYR A 62 9.14 10.57 -14.00
N SER A 63 8.72 9.33 -13.71
CA SER A 63 8.42 8.34 -14.74
C SER A 63 6.94 7.96 -14.85
N GLY A 64 6.14 8.27 -13.84
CA GLY A 64 4.79 7.74 -13.70
C GLY A 64 4.75 6.21 -13.54
N ARG A 65 5.85 5.58 -13.10
CA ARG A 65 5.96 4.13 -12.94
C ARG A 65 6.44 3.77 -11.53
N LEU A 66 5.94 2.64 -11.02
CA LEU A 66 6.37 2.06 -9.76
C LEU A 66 7.42 0.98 -10.01
N HIS A 67 8.56 1.08 -9.33
CA HIS A 67 9.60 0.06 -9.33
C HIS A 67 9.65 -0.59 -7.95
N THR A 68 8.83 -1.62 -7.75
CA THR A 68 8.59 -2.26 -6.44
C THR A 68 9.24 -3.63 -6.30
N MET A 69 9.52 -4.28 -7.43
CA MET A 69 10.25 -5.54 -7.48
C MET A 69 11.67 -5.36 -6.93
N PRO A 70 12.14 -6.26 -6.04
CA PRO A 70 13.51 -6.27 -5.57
C PRO A 70 14.47 -6.34 -6.76
N SER A 71 15.48 -5.48 -6.78
CA SER A 71 16.51 -5.59 -7.82
C SER A 71 17.28 -6.90 -7.64
N THR A 72 17.74 -7.51 -8.73
CA THR A 72 18.59 -8.74 -8.65
C THR A 72 19.89 -8.53 -7.89
N LYS A 73 20.27 -7.28 -7.60
CA LYS A 73 21.45 -6.90 -6.80
C LYS A 73 21.17 -6.83 -5.31
N GLU A 74 19.91 -6.68 -4.92
CA GLU A 74 19.45 -6.72 -3.53
C GLU A 74 18.90 -8.11 -3.28
N ALA A 75 19.74 -8.99 -2.74
CA ALA A 75 19.28 -10.29 -2.31
C ALA A 75 18.11 -10.09 -1.33
N PRO A 76 16.98 -10.82 -1.50
CA PRO A 76 15.97 -10.86 -0.46
C PRO A 76 16.64 -11.19 0.88
N ALA A 77 16.06 -10.71 1.99
CA ALA A 77 16.44 -11.24 3.30
C ALA A 77 16.40 -12.78 3.22
N ALA A 78 17.33 -13.47 3.88
CA ALA A 78 17.54 -14.91 3.71
C ALA A 78 16.28 -15.77 3.99
N ASP A 79 15.28 -15.18 4.64
CA ASP A 79 14.00 -15.77 5.04
C ASP A 79 12.79 -15.33 4.20
N ARG A 80 12.95 -14.46 3.18
CA ARG A 80 11.82 -13.92 2.40
C ARG A 80 11.93 -14.16 0.90
N SER A 81 10.80 -14.46 0.28
CA SER A 81 10.72 -14.53 -1.18
C SER A 81 10.71 -13.13 -1.81
N PRO A 82 11.06 -13.00 -3.12
CA PRO A 82 10.96 -11.73 -3.83
C PRO A 82 9.55 -11.13 -3.80
N HIS A 83 8.51 -11.96 -3.83
CA HIS A 83 7.12 -11.51 -3.76
C HIS A 83 6.76 -10.94 -2.39
N GLN A 84 7.23 -11.58 -1.31
CA GLN A 84 7.03 -11.05 0.04
C GLN A 84 7.75 -9.71 0.23
N THR A 85 8.98 -9.57 -0.29
CA THR A 85 9.69 -8.29 -0.26
C THR A 85 8.98 -7.22 -1.09
N GLU A 86 8.44 -7.56 -2.26
CA GLU A 86 7.65 -6.62 -3.07
C GLU A 86 6.41 -6.14 -2.31
N TRP A 87 5.68 -7.03 -1.61
CA TRP A 87 4.54 -6.63 -0.79
C TRP A 87 4.93 -5.63 0.30
N LEU A 88 6.05 -5.86 0.99
CA LEU A 88 6.55 -4.93 2.01
C LEU A 88 6.85 -3.55 1.41
N ASN A 89 7.51 -3.52 0.24
CA ASN A 89 7.80 -2.29 -0.48
C ASN A 89 6.50 -1.57 -0.84
N LEU A 90 5.52 -2.27 -1.43
CA LEU A 90 4.21 -1.74 -1.80
C LEU A 90 3.48 -1.13 -0.60
N LYS A 91 3.46 -1.84 0.53
CA LYS A 91 2.85 -1.38 1.78
C LYS A 91 3.56 -0.12 2.30
N ASP A 92 4.89 -0.11 2.33
CA ASP A 92 5.67 1.02 2.82
C ASP A 92 5.47 2.28 1.95
N ILE A 93 5.44 2.13 0.61
CA ILE A 93 5.19 3.27 -0.29
C ILE A 93 3.74 3.74 -0.23
N TYR A 94 2.77 2.86 0.04
CA TYR A 94 1.38 3.28 0.25
C TYR A 94 1.24 4.15 1.50
N VAL A 95 1.84 3.73 2.62
CA VAL A 95 1.87 4.53 3.86
C VAL A 95 2.50 5.90 3.61
N LEU A 96 3.57 5.94 2.81
CA LEU A 96 4.21 7.19 2.41
C LEU A 96 3.29 8.06 1.54
N GLY A 97 2.61 7.47 0.55
CA GLY A 97 1.64 8.17 -0.29
C GLY A 97 0.47 8.75 0.51
N GLU A 98 0.04 8.07 1.57
CA GLU A 98 -1.03 8.56 2.44
C GLU A 98 -0.58 9.76 3.27
N PHE A 99 0.69 9.77 3.70
CA PHE A 99 1.31 10.93 4.34
C PHE A 99 1.43 12.11 3.37
N PHE A 100 1.75 11.86 2.10
CA PHE A 100 1.83 12.90 1.06
C PHE A 100 0.49 13.36 0.51
N ALA A 101 -0.61 12.70 0.88
CA ALA A 101 -1.94 12.91 0.31
C ALA A 101 -1.94 12.86 -1.24
N ASP A 102 -1.08 12.01 -1.82
CA ASP A 102 -0.97 11.82 -3.26
C ASP A 102 -1.92 10.70 -3.69
N ASP A 103 -3.12 11.08 -4.12
CA ASP A 103 -4.18 10.13 -4.51
C ASP A 103 -3.78 9.30 -5.73
N GLU A 104 -3.22 9.94 -6.76
CA GLU A 104 -2.82 9.28 -8.01
C GLU A 104 -1.74 8.21 -7.77
N PHE A 105 -0.74 8.54 -6.95
CA PHE A 105 0.29 7.60 -6.53
C PHE A 105 -0.30 6.41 -5.77
N ARG A 106 -1.17 6.67 -4.79
CA ARG A 106 -1.82 5.60 -4.00
C ARG A 106 -2.70 4.70 -4.86
N ASP A 107 -3.41 5.26 -5.83
CA ASP A 107 -4.26 4.49 -6.74
C ASP A 107 -3.44 3.57 -7.63
N ARG A 108 -2.31 4.07 -8.15
CA ARG A 108 -1.36 3.23 -8.87
C ARG A 108 -0.78 2.10 -8.00
N ILE A 109 -0.50 2.38 -6.72
CA ILE A 109 -0.01 1.36 -5.79
C ILE A 109 -1.08 0.29 -5.55
N ILE A 110 -2.34 0.67 -5.36
CA ILE A 110 -3.45 -0.27 -5.19
C ILE A 110 -3.60 -1.20 -6.40
N ASP A 111 -3.51 -0.66 -7.62
CA ASP A 111 -3.52 -1.48 -8.82
C ASP A 111 -2.34 -2.46 -8.88
N THR A 112 -1.17 -2.01 -8.44
CA THR A 112 0.02 -2.85 -8.39
C THR A 112 -0.12 -3.94 -7.31
N MET A 113 -0.75 -3.65 -6.17
CA MET A 113 -1.08 -4.64 -5.13
C MET A 113 -2.11 -5.68 -5.62
N LEU A 114 -3.12 -5.25 -6.38
CA LEU A 114 -4.09 -6.16 -7.00
C LEU A 114 -3.42 -7.08 -8.02
N GLU A 115 -2.51 -6.55 -8.83
CA GLU A 115 -1.73 -7.35 -9.78
C GLU A 115 -0.78 -8.30 -9.06
N TRP A 116 -0.06 -7.83 -8.04
CA TRP A 116 0.77 -8.67 -7.17
C TRP A 116 -0.02 -9.83 -6.60
N PHE A 117 -1.21 -9.57 -6.05
CA PHE A 117 -2.05 -10.62 -5.49
C PHE A 117 -2.43 -11.68 -6.53
N ARG A 118 -2.61 -11.28 -7.79
CA ARG A 118 -2.94 -12.17 -8.90
C ARG A 118 -1.76 -13.05 -9.30
N THR A 119 -0.55 -12.48 -9.36
CA THR A 119 0.64 -13.15 -9.90
C THR A 119 1.45 -13.91 -8.85
N THR A 120 1.32 -13.55 -7.58
CA THR A 120 2.09 -14.14 -6.48
C THR A 120 1.53 -15.52 -6.08
N PRO A 121 2.36 -16.55 -5.85
CA PRO A 121 1.94 -17.85 -5.34
C PRO A 121 1.17 -17.77 -4.01
N ALA A 122 0.29 -18.73 -3.72
CA ALA A 122 -0.53 -18.70 -2.50
C ALA A 122 0.30 -18.67 -1.20
N ASP A 123 1.41 -19.41 -1.17
CA ASP A 123 2.28 -19.52 0.01
C ASP A 123 2.96 -18.18 0.37
N ASP A 124 3.24 -17.35 -0.63
CA ASP A 124 3.84 -16.04 -0.45
C ASP A 124 2.82 -14.98 0.02
N ARG A 125 1.52 -15.24 -0.13
CA ARG A 125 0.47 -14.28 0.22
C ARG A 125 0.28 -14.12 1.72
N CYS A 126 0.74 -15.08 2.53
CA CYS A 126 0.62 -15.02 3.99
C CYS A 126 1.23 -13.75 4.62
N ILE A 127 2.17 -13.10 3.93
CA ILE A 127 2.74 -11.80 4.31
C ILE A 127 1.67 -10.70 4.52
N LEU A 128 0.52 -10.78 3.86
CA LEU A 128 -0.62 -9.86 4.04
C LEU A 128 -1.11 -9.85 5.49
N LEU A 129 -1.23 -11.03 6.08
CA LEU A 129 -1.67 -11.18 7.46
C LEU A 129 -0.55 -10.81 8.43
N GLU A 130 0.70 -11.17 8.15
CA GLU A 130 1.87 -10.81 8.98
C GLU A 130 2.02 -9.28 9.10
N THR A 131 1.66 -8.55 8.05
CA THR A 131 1.75 -7.09 7.98
C THR A 131 0.44 -6.37 8.30
N ALA A 132 -0.65 -7.09 8.60
CA ALA A 132 -1.97 -6.49 8.85
C ALA A 132 -1.94 -5.52 10.04
N SER A 133 -1.17 -5.84 11.09
CA SER A 133 -0.99 -4.95 12.23
C SER A 133 -0.35 -3.62 11.83
N GLU A 134 0.73 -3.67 11.05
CA GLU A 134 1.40 -2.46 10.57
C GLU A 134 0.49 -1.63 9.67
N VAL A 135 -0.28 -2.26 8.78
CA VAL A 135 -1.25 -1.56 7.93
C VAL A 135 -2.25 -0.80 8.81
N TYR A 136 -2.93 -1.48 9.72
CA TYR A 136 -3.98 -0.87 10.55
C TYR A 136 -3.43 0.15 11.56
N HIS A 137 -2.15 0.12 11.92
CA HIS A 137 -1.57 1.18 12.75
C HIS A 137 -1.14 2.42 11.94
N ASN A 138 -0.69 2.24 10.69
CA ASN A 138 -0.03 3.31 9.95
C ASN A 138 -0.93 4.06 8.95
N VAL A 139 -2.11 3.53 8.60
CA VAL A 139 -3.07 4.21 7.71
C VAL A 139 -4.38 4.49 8.42
N ARG A 140 -5.16 5.48 7.93
CA ARG A 140 -6.46 5.83 8.52
C ARG A 140 -7.46 4.67 8.43
N SER A 141 -8.47 4.67 9.31
CA SER A 141 -9.54 3.65 9.33
C SER A 141 -10.34 3.60 8.03
N SER A 142 -10.51 4.73 7.34
CA SER A 142 -11.16 4.82 6.04
C SER A 142 -10.25 4.48 4.85
N SER A 143 -8.98 4.13 5.08
CA SER A 143 -8.01 3.91 4.00
C SER A 143 -8.40 2.70 3.14
N PRO A 144 -8.43 2.83 1.80
CA PRO A 144 -8.71 1.71 0.90
C PRO A 144 -7.78 0.51 1.08
N LEU A 145 -6.54 0.71 1.53
CA LEU A 145 -5.63 -0.39 1.84
C LEU A 145 -6.16 -1.30 2.97
N ARG A 146 -6.76 -0.76 4.04
CA ARG A 146 -7.38 -1.60 5.09
C ARG A 146 -8.50 -2.45 4.53
N ARG A 147 -9.32 -1.85 3.64
CA ARG A 147 -10.41 -2.53 2.96
C ARG A 147 -9.89 -3.65 2.05
N LEU A 148 -8.85 -3.38 1.25
CA LEU A 148 -8.21 -4.36 0.37
C LEU A 148 -7.67 -5.54 1.17
N VAL A 149 -6.87 -5.30 2.22
CA VAL A 149 -6.24 -6.37 3.02
C VAL A 149 -7.29 -7.26 3.67
N SER A 150 -8.32 -6.68 4.30
CA SER A 150 -9.40 -7.47 4.92
C SER A 150 -10.29 -8.18 3.90
N ASP A 151 -10.51 -7.61 2.71
CA ASP A 151 -11.22 -8.30 1.61
C ASP A 151 -10.40 -9.49 1.10
N VAL A 152 -9.09 -9.34 0.91
CA VAL A 152 -8.23 -10.43 0.47
C VAL A 152 -8.29 -11.59 1.47
N VAL A 153 -8.15 -11.29 2.76
CA VAL A 153 -8.17 -12.31 3.81
C VAL A 153 -9.53 -13.01 3.89
N ALA A 154 -10.63 -12.26 3.96
CA ALA A 154 -11.98 -12.84 4.07
C ALA A 154 -12.37 -13.72 2.86
N TRP A 155 -11.76 -13.49 1.70
CA TRP A 155 -12.13 -14.18 0.47
C TRP A 155 -11.18 -15.31 0.07
N HIS A 156 -9.89 -15.17 0.36
CA HIS A 156 -8.85 -15.99 -0.25
C HIS A 156 -7.97 -16.74 0.74
N PHE A 157 -8.13 -16.51 2.04
CA PHE A 157 -7.44 -17.30 3.06
C PHE A 157 -8.34 -18.43 3.54
N ASN A 158 -7.77 -19.63 3.63
CA ASN A 158 -8.44 -20.80 4.19
C ASN A 158 -8.04 -21.01 5.67
N ASP A 159 -8.70 -21.96 6.33
CA ASP A 159 -8.41 -22.30 7.73
C ASP A 159 -6.94 -22.66 7.95
N THR A 160 -6.35 -23.50 7.10
CA THR A 160 -4.93 -23.90 7.21
C THR A 160 -3.98 -22.70 7.26
N GLN A 161 -4.15 -21.72 6.36
CA GLN A 161 -3.32 -20.51 6.32
C GLN A 161 -3.51 -19.65 7.59
N ILE A 162 -4.73 -19.58 8.12
CA ILE A 162 -5.02 -18.85 9.35
C ILE A 162 -4.42 -19.56 10.57
N GLN A 163 -4.53 -20.89 10.65
CA GLN A 163 -3.97 -21.69 11.75
C GLN A 163 -2.44 -21.69 11.74
N GLU A 164 -1.81 -21.81 10.57
CA GLU A 164 -0.35 -21.72 10.43
C GLU A 164 0.19 -20.42 11.00
N MET A 165 -0.55 -19.32 10.81
CA MET A 165 -0.19 -18.04 11.38
C MET A 165 -0.35 -17.96 12.89
N ALA A 166 -1.41 -18.54 13.44
CA ALA A 166 -1.58 -18.65 14.88
C ALA A 166 -0.41 -19.43 15.52
N LEU A 167 0.09 -20.46 14.83
CA LEU A 167 1.21 -21.30 15.27
C LEU A 167 2.58 -20.65 15.12
N LYS A 168 2.78 -19.80 14.12
CA LYS A 168 4.06 -19.11 13.87
C LYS A 168 4.45 -18.09 14.95
N HIS A 169 3.61 -17.90 15.99
CA HIS A 169 3.82 -16.93 17.07
C HIS A 169 4.31 -15.58 16.55
N THR A 170 3.76 -15.11 15.42
CA THR A 170 4.06 -13.77 14.92
C THR A 170 3.74 -12.81 16.06
N THR A 171 4.76 -12.13 16.56
CA THR A 171 4.79 -11.33 17.80
C THR A 171 3.81 -10.16 17.82
N HIS A 172 2.93 -10.05 16.83
CA HIS A 172 1.96 -8.99 16.67
C HIS A 172 0.56 -9.59 16.75
N GLN A 173 -0.13 -9.29 17.84
CA GLN A 173 -1.57 -9.53 17.94
C GLN A 173 -2.25 -8.85 16.76
N LEU A 174 -3.12 -9.57 16.06
CA LEU A 174 -3.93 -8.99 14.99
C LEU A 174 -4.81 -7.89 15.59
N PRO A 175 -4.88 -6.70 14.97
CA PRO A 175 -5.70 -5.61 15.48
C PRO A 175 -7.17 -5.99 15.55
N VAL A 176 -7.87 -5.55 16.61
CA VAL A 176 -9.30 -5.80 16.78
C VAL A 176 -10.10 -5.31 15.59
N ASP A 177 -9.80 -4.11 15.08
CA ASP A 177 -10.44 -3.55 13.89
C ASP A 177 -10.27 -4.44 12.65
N PHE A 178 -9.07 -5.02 12.46
CA PHE A 178 -8.80 -5.92 11.34
C PHE A 178 -9.62 -7.22 11.45
N LEU A 179 -9.70 -7.78 12.66
CA LEU A 179 -10.51 -8.97 12.93
C LEU A 179 -12.00 -8.68 12.71
N ALA A 180 -12.49 -7.55 13.18
CA ALA A 180 -13.88 -7.12 13.00
C ALA A 180 -14.23 -6.92 11.52
N ASP A 181 -13.38 -6.22 10.76
CA ASP A 181 -13.56 -6.01 9.32
C ASP A 181 -13.58 -7.34 8.56
N THR A 182 -12.62 -8.23 8.87
CA THR A 182 -12.52 -9.55 8.22
C THR A 182 -13.71 -10.44 8.55
N LEU A 183 -14.12 -10.50 9.82
CA LEU A 183 -15.25 -11.30 10.26
C LEU A 183 -16.57 -10.80 9.67
N GLY A 184 -16.78 -9.49 9.63
CA GLY A 184 -17.96 -8.89 9.00
C GLY A 184 -18.07 -9.24 7.52
N LYS A 185 -16.94 -9.27 6.80
CA LYS A 185 -16.87 -9.65 5.38
C LYS A 185 -17.07 -11.14 5.16
N LEU A 186 -16.50 -12.00 6.03
CA LEU A 186 -16.75 -13.44 6.03
C LEU A 186 -18.24 -13.73 6.25
N SER A 187 -18.86 -13.09 7.26
CA SER A 187 -20.29 -13.23 7.53
C SER A 187 -21.14 -12.79 6.33
N SER A 188 -20.87 -11.60 5.78
CA SER A 188 -21.61 -11.05 4.63
C SER A 188 -21.46 -11.90 3.37
N ARG A 189 -20.31 -12.54 3.18
CA ARG A 189 -20.07 -13.48 2.07
C ARG A 189 -21.00 -14.69 2.12
N PHE A 190 -21.34 -15.20 3.31
CA PHE A 190 -22.16 -16.41 3.45
C PHE A 190 -23.63 -16.12 3.77
N GLN A 191 -23.93 -14.96 4.37
CA GLN A 191 -25.24 -14.65 4.96
C GLN A 191 -25.70 -13.22 4.66
N GLY A 192 -25.06 -12.52 3.70
CA GLY A 192 -25.40 -11.15 3.35
C GLY A 192 -26.77 -11.01 2.68
N PRO A 193 -27.38 -9.81 2.71
CA PRO A 193 -28.63 -9.54 2.01
C PRO A 193 -28.54 -9.92 0.53
N GLY A 194 -29.48 -10.75 0.06
CA GLY A 194 -29.50 -11.23 -1.34
C GLY A 194 -28.62 -12.44 -1.63
N VAL A 195 -27.88 -12.97 -0.65
CA VAL A 195 -27.16 -14.25 -0.77
C VAL A 195 -28.13 -15.38 -0.44
N THR A 196 -28.55 -16.14 -1.44
CA THR A 196 -29.19 -17.44 -1.19
C THR A 196 -28.10 -18.50 -1.03
N PRO A 197 -28.25 -19.50 -0.17
CA PRO A 197 -27.18 -20.45 0.10
C PRO A 197 -26.78 -21.35 -1.09
N PHE A 198 -27.47 -21.24 -2.25
CA PHE A 198 -27.36 -22.23 -3.33
C PHE A 198 -27.46 -21.71 -4.77
N THR A 199 -27.77 -20.42 -5.06
CA THR A 199 -27.96 -19.99 -6.47
C THR A 199 -26.87 -19.09 -7.04
N ASP A 200 -26.24 -18.22 -6.24
CA ASP A 200 -25.15 -17.37 -6.71
C ASP A 200 -23.93 -17.48 -5.79
N LYS A 201 -22.82 -18.00 -6.31
CA LYS A 201 -21.54 -17.90 -5.61
C LYS A 201 -21.13 -16.43 -5.64
N PRO A 202 -21.09 -15.72 -4.50
CA PRO A 202 -20.74 -14.32 -4.51
C PRO A 202 -19.29 -14.20 -5.01
N ARG A 203 -19.03 -13.18 -5.82
CA ARG A 203 -17.71 -12.99 -6.45
C ARG A 203 -16.81 -12.18 -5.52
N SER A 204 -15.53 -12.53 -5.50
CA SER A 204 -14.57 -11.79 -4.69
C SER A 204 -14.50 -10.32 -5.15
N PRO A 205 -14.60 -9.34 -4.22
CA PRO A 205 -14.44 -7.94 -4.55
C PRO A 205 -13.03 -7.66 -5.10
N VAL A 206 -12.01 -8.40 -4.64
CA VAL A 206 -10.63 -8.30 -5.14
C VAL A 206 -10.53 -8.66 -6.62
N ILE A 207 -11.20 -9.74 -7.05
CA ILE A 207 -11.19 -10.19 -8.45
C ILE A 207 -12.01 -9.24 -9.34
N THR A 208 -13.16 -8.77 -8.84
CA THR A 208 -14.09 -7.93 -9.61
C THR A 208 -13.69 -6.46 -9.67
N SER A 209 -12.76 -6.01 -8.83
CA SER A 209 -12.29 -4.62 -8.79
C SER A 209 -11.18 -4.31 -9.79
N ARG A 210 -10.70 -5.29 -10.56
CA ARG A 210 -9.66 -5.06 -11.57
C ARG A 210 -10.17 -4.10 -12.66
N GLY A 211 -9.39 -3.06 -12.94
CA GLY A 211 -9.77 -2.02 -13.91
C GLY A 211 -10.82 -1.04 -13.37
N ASN A 212 -11.37 -1.29 -12.19
CA ASN A 212 -12.32 -0.41 -11.52
C ASN A 212 -11.61 0.43 -10.45
N CYS A 213 -12.35 1.33 -9.81
CA CYS A 213 -11.84 2.27 -8.82
C CYS A 213 -12.27 1.92 -7.38
N ASN A 214 -12.72 0.68 -7.14
CA ASN A 214 -13.33 0.27 -5.86
C ASN A 214 -12.41 0.42 -4.64
N TYR A 215 -11.10 0.37 -4.88
CA TYR A 215 -10.05 0.55 -3.87
C TYR A 215 -9.23 1.82 -4.10
N HIS A 216 -9.66 2.72 -4.98
CA HIS A 216 -8.98 3.98 -5.22
C HIS A 216 -9.39 5.06 -4.20
N CYS A 217 -8.48 6.00 -3.97
CA CYS A 217 -8.59 7.17 -3.11
C CYS A 217 -9.16 8.39 -3.83
N HIS A 218 -9.09 8.47 -5.16
CA HIS A 218 -9.56 9.64 -5.92
C HIS A 218 -11.07 9.95 -5.77
N GLY A 219 -11.88 9.00 -5.27
CA GLY A 219 -13.31 9.19 -5.06
C GLY A 219 -14.03 9.50 -6.38
N GLU A 220 -14.76 10.60 -6.43
CA GLU A 220 -15.49 11.05 -7.62
C GLU A 220 -14.61 11.79 -8.65
N LYS A 221 -13.35 12.11 -8.30
CA LYS A 221 -12.41 12.74 -9.26
C LYS A 221 -12.09 11.77 -10.40
N ASP A 222 -11.61 12.30 -11.52
CA ASP A 222 -11.19 11.49 -12.64
C ASP A 222 -10.05 10.54 -12.26
N CYS A 223 -10.21 9.29 -12.70
CA CYS A 223 -9.20 8.26 -12.49
C CYS A 223 -8.03 8.49 -13.45
N TYR A 224 -6.81 8.32 -12.96
CA TYR A 224 -5.59 8.33 -13.77
C TYR A 224 -5.62 7.35 -14.95
N LYS A 225 -6.49 6.32 -14.89
CA LYS A 225 -6.70 5.34 -15.96
C LYS A 225 -7.43 5.88 -17.19
N LYS A 226 -8.00 7.08 -17.13
CA LYS A 226 -8.78 7.69 -18.22
C LYS A 226 -7.94 8.52 -19.20
N GLU A 227 -6.62 8.52 -19.06
CA GLU A 227 -5.68 9.17 -19.99
C GLU A 227 -5.28 8.27 -21.16
#